data_AF-A0A6V7HIN5-F1
#
_entry.id   AF-A0A6V7HIN5-F1
#
_cell.length_a   1.000
_cell.length_b   1.000
_cell.length_c   1.000
_cell.angle_alpha   90.00
_cell.angle_beta   90.00
_cell.angle_gamma   90.00
#
_symmetry.space_group_name_H-M   'P 1'
#
loop_
_entity.id
_entity.type
_entity.pdbx_description
1 polymer ?
#
loop_
_entity_poly.entity_id
_entity_poly.type
_entity_poly.pdbx_seq_one_letter_code
_entity_poly.pdbx_strand_id
1 'polypeptide(L)'
;MIVNQSQYLNMGRSTVRIAVYLMTGIFLTMDIEHSSTAHQILAMIQSEGELGLTRTLPLFTGQTVFALWLCSSRLEVQLHPNHKPLELAAKWNRFVKKYSSQREETDEEPLLCLRRNVFLSRSDEEQIKEAKVLELLYAEARNNVLQGRYPCEGQARYASLGALQARIELGPYNPQSHTLAFFRRHRGRFLPHHYTSPSLLLGLGVGLGLVGGKGAPEARLLEQYKRIPNHTGTNTNSRKLVRKYLEFCWSLPCYGAAFFQGQIERPVRGLASWITNRDMHVLIAINSSGVYIVDDVQCSLLLGLRYSELSWEMAKPSDEGNLDCLPCLFLQFPVRENGARVYKILQVFSRQAIMMDTLISGFAEDHRRHGTNGDVANTDRLTDHTIGSSTGSFTNKLSKFTLATFDDEGRRVDVLDKWVLGPFSEMSPLTLFHLESPLSVARCGLC
;
A
#
# COMPACT_ATOMS: atom_id res chain seq x y z
N MET A 1 53.32 -45.84 19.06
CA MET A 1 53.29 -45.75 17.59
C MET A 1 51.95 -45.18 17.18
N ILE A 2 51.98 -43.96 16.64
CA ILE A 2 51.00 -43.29 15.75
C ILE A 2 49.52 -43.46 16.12
N VAL A 3 48.97 -42.45 16.82
CA VAL A 3 47.53 -42.18 16.86
C VAL A 3 47.24 -40.97 15.98
N ASN A 4 46.47 -41.24 14.92
CA ASN A 4 45.74 -40.35 14.02
C ASN A 4 45.84 -38.84 14.25
N GLN A 5 46.44 -38.14 13.27
CA GLN A 5 46.03 -36.79 12.90
C GLN A 5 44.64 -36.85 12.27
N SER A 6 43.60 -36.55 13.06
CA SER A 6 42.32 -36.13 12.51
C SER A 6 42.49 -34.72 11.95
N GLN A 7 42.58 -34.61 10.63
CA GLN A 7 42.39 -33.36 9.90
C GLN A 7 40.98 -32.84 10.24
N TYR A 8 40.89 -31.89 11.16
CA TYR A 8 39.72 -31.03 11.26
C TYR A 8 39.74 -30.12 10.04
N LEU A 9 39.07 -30.58 8.97
CA LEU A 9 38.58 -29.70 7.91
C LEU A 9 37.74 -28.63 8.59
N ASN A 10 38.34 -27.45 8.75
CA ASN A 10 37.66 -26.23 9.11
C ASN A 10 36.81 -25.86 7.89
N MET A 11 35.65 -26.53 7.72
CA MET A 11 34.60 -26.11 6.81
C MET A 11 33.99 -24.84 7.40
N GLY A 12 34.76 -23.74 7.34
CA GLY A 12 34.34 -22.43 7.78
C GLY A 12 33.00 -22.14 7.14
N ARG A 13 31.98 -21.89 7.96
CA ARG A 13 30.69 -21.40 7.48
C ARG A 13 30.98 -20.18 6.64
N SER A 14 30.69 -20.24 5.34
CA SER A 14 30.88 -19.11 4.43
C SER A 14 29.91 -18.02 4.88
N THR A 15 30.43 -17.06 5.64
CA THR A 15 29.67 -15.89 6.07
C THR A 15 29.77 -14.82 5.01
N VAL A 16 28.71 -14.06 4.85
CA VAL A 16 28.64 -12.91 3.94
C VAL A 16 28.11 -11.72 4.71
N ARG A 17 28.73 -10.56 4.45
CA ARG A 17 28.31 -9.29 5.00
C ARG A 17 27.15 -8.73 4.19
N ILE A 18 26.02 -8.46 4.85
CA ILE A 18 24.83 -7.90 4.22
C ILE A 18 24.47 -6.55 4.84
N ALA A 19 23.69 -5.76 4.11
CA ALA A 19 23.04 -4.55 4.59
C ALA A 19 21.52 -4.74 4.68
N VAL A 20 20.92 -4.42 5.83
CA VAL A 20 19.47 -4.38 6.02
C VAL A 20 19.02 -2.93 6.15
N TYR A 21 18.28 -2.45 5.16
CA TYR A 21 17.85 -1.06 5.06
C TYR A 21 16.62 -0.78 5.95
N LEU A 22 16.62 0.37 6.61
CA LEU A 22 15.53 0.88 7.42
C LEU A 22 14.89 2.10 6.73
N MET A 23 13.58 2.29 6.91
CA MET A 23 12.86 3.46 6.36
C MET A 23 13.25 4.80 7.01
N THR A 24 14.09 4.77 8.04
CA THR A 24 14.72 5.95 8.64
C THR A 24 15.82 6.56 7.74
N GLY A 25 16.29 5.82 6.73
CA GLY A 25 17.37 6.25 5.82
C GLY A 25 18.76 5.75 6.21
N ILE A 26 18.84 4.85 7.20
CA ILE A 26 20.08 4.15 7.60
C ILE A 26 19.94 2.66 7.30
N PHE A 27 21.05 1.93 7.37
CA PHE A 27 21.08 0.47 7.22
C PHE A 27 21.92 -0.17 8.33
N LEU A 28 21.61 -1.42 8.62
CA LEU A 28 22.35 -2.28 9.55
C LEU A 28 23.30 -3.16 8.75
N THR A 29 24.55 -3.27 9.20
CA THR A 29 25.52 -4.16 8.55
C THR A 29 25.73 -5.38 9.45
N MET A 30 25.61 -6.58 8.91
CA MET A 30 25.76 -7.82 9.69
C MET A 30 26.35 -8.95 8.86
N ASP A 31 27.08 -9.84 9.54
CA ASP A 31 27.64 -11.05 8.96
C ASP A 31 26.69 -12.22 9.18
N ILE A 32 26.22 -12.84 8.10
CA ILE A 32 25.26 -13.94 8.14
C ILE A 32 25.79 -15.15 7.37
N GLU A 33 25.24 -16.33 7.63
CA GLU A 33 25.52 -17.49 6.79
C GLU A 33 24.76 -17.35 5.46
N HIS A 34 25.32 -17.85 4.35
CA HIS A 34 24.60 -17.84 3.06
C HIS A 34 23.24 -18.55 3.11
N SER A 35 23.09 -19.55 3.98
CA SER A 35 21.86 -20.31 4.19
C SER A 35 20.90 -19.69 5.18
N SER A 36 21.21 -18.53 5.78
CA SER A 36 20.38 -17.91 6.79
C SER A 36 18.98 -17.59 6.26
N THR A 37 17.96 -17.97 7.03
CA THR A 37 16.56 -17.67 6.72
C THR A 37 16.18 -16.26 7.15
N ALA A 38 15.08 -15.75 6.62
CA ALA A 38 14.54 -14.46 7.00
C ALA A 38 14.21 -14.40 8.50
N HIS A 39 13.74 -15.51 9.09
CA HIS A 39 13.51 -15.61 10.54
C HIS A 39 14.81 -15.45 11.34
N GLN A 40 15.88 -16.14 10.94
CA GLN A 40 17.17 -16.07 11.62
C GLN A 40 17.76 -14.65 11.55
N ILE A 41 17.69 -14.01 10.38
CA ILE A 41 18.17 -12.64 10.19
C ILE A 41 17.34 -11.66 11.02
N LEU A 42 16.01 -11.81 11.05
CA LEU A 42 15.13 -10.99 11.89
C LEU A 42 15.43 -11.17 13.38
N ALA A 43 15.68 -12.39 13.84
CA ALA A 43 16.04 -12.68 15.22
C ALA A 43 17.38 -12.03 15.61
N MET A 44 18.37 -12.03 14.70
CA MET A 44 19.63 -11.31 14.89
C MET A 44 19.40 -9.80 15.03
N ILE A 45 18.62 -9.20 14.13
CA ILE A 45 18.21 -7.78 14.21
C ILE A 45 17.53 -7.46 15.55
N GLN A 46 16.66 -8.34 16.04
CA GLN A 46 15.96 -8.14 17.32
C GLN A 46 16.89 -8.25 18.53
N SER A 47 17.94 -9.06 18.43
CA SER A 47 18.96 -9.18 19.48
C SER A 47 19.93 -7.99 19.53
N GLU A 48 20.00 -7.20 18.47
CA GLU A 48 20.82 -5.99 18.42
C GLU A 48 20.29 -4.91 19.38
N GLY A 49 21.08 -4.60 20.41
CA GLY A 49 20.70 -3.65 21.46
C GLY A 49 20.47 -2.22 20.97
N GLU A 50 21.13 -1.82 19.88
CA GLU A 50 21.05 -0.46 19.32
C GLU A 50 19.66 -0.10 18.79
N LEU A 51 18.92 -1.10 18.28
CA LEU A 51 17.56 -0.89 17.76
C LEU A 51 16.50 -0.94 18.86
N GLY A 52 16.85 -1.43 20.05
CA GLY A 52 15.91 -1.58 21.17
C GLY A 52 14.73 -2.50 20.85
N LEU A 53 14.90 -3.44 19.91
CA LEU A 53 13.86 -4.37 19.46
C LEU A 53 13.80 -5.65 20.30
N THR A 54 14.73 -5.85 21.23
CA THR A 54 14.86 -7.07 22.04
C THR A 54 13.62 -7.38 22.89
N ARG A 55 12.77 -6.37 23.14
CA ARG A 55 11.52 -6.51 23.91
C ARG A 55 10.26 -6.58 23.05
N THR A 56 10.37 -6.60 21.72
CA THR A 56 9.22 -6.90 20.86
C THR A 56 8.96 -8.41 20.89
N LEU A 57 8.45 -8.88 22.03
CA LEU A 57 7.82 -10.20 22.11
C LEU A 57 6.71 -10.27 21.06
N PRO A 58 6.33 -11.48 20.59
CA PRO A 58 5.12 -11.62 19.80
C PRO A 58 3.99 -10.88 20.53
N LEU A 59 3.29 -9.99 19.83
CA LEU A 59 2.10 -9.33 20.37
C LEU A 59 1.03 -10.41 20.66
N PHE A 60 -0.10 -10.03 21.25
CA PHE A 60 -1.13 -10.97 21.72
C PHE A 60 -1.53 -12.08 20.71
N THR A 61 -1.31 -11.84 19.41
CA THR A 61 -1.62 -12.73 18.28
C THR A 61 -0.43 -13.56 17.75
N GLY A 62 0.76 -13.48 18.36
CA GLY A 62 1.94 -14.23 17.91
C GLY A 62 2.68 -13.62 16.71
N GLN A 63 2.20 -12.51 16.15
CA GLN A 63 2.80 -11.84 15.00
C GLN A 63 3.94 -10.90 15.42
N THR A 64 5.00 -10.85 14.61
CA THR A 64 6.07 -9.86 14.76
C THR A 64 5.63 -8.51 14.19
N VAL A 65 6.08 -7.42 14.80
CA VAL A 65 5.79 -6.05 14.31
C VAL A 65 6.40 -5.80 12.94
N PHE A 66 7.62 -6.31 12.74
CA PHE A 66 8.39 -6.15 11.51
C PHE A 66 8.63 -7.50 10.82
N ALA A 67 8.87 -7.43 9.53
CA ALA A 67 9.28 -8.53 8.68
C ALA A 67 10.40 -8.07 7.74
N LEU A 68 11.10 -9.02 7.13
CA LEU A 68 12.08 -8.73 6.06
C LEU A 68 11.39 -8.70 4.70
N TRP A 69 11.79 -7.75 3.88
CA TRP A 69 11.27 -7.53 2.54
C TRP A 69 12.41 -7.43 1.53
N LEU A 70 12.20 -7.96 0.33
CA LEU A 70 13.02 -7.60 -0.83
C LEU A 70 12.28 -6.52 -1.62
N CYS A 71 12.95 -5.39 -1.84
CA CYS A 71 12.36 -4.21 -2.45
C CYS A 71 13.24 -3.70 -3.59
N SER A 72 12.62 -3.40 -4.73
CA SER A 72 13.19 -2.62 -5.82
C SER A 72 12.18 -1.58 -6.28
N SER A 73 12.52 -0.77 -7.28
CA SER A 73 11.58 0.20 -7.88
C SER A 73 10.37 -0.48 -8.54
N ARG A 74 10.49 -1.77 -8.90
CA ARG A 74 9.51 -2.51 -9.70
C ARG A 74 8.72 -3.56 -8.91
N LEU A 75 9.25 -4.06 -7.80
CA LEU A 75 8.67 -5.17 -7.05
C LEU A 75 9.02 -5.07 -5.55
N GLU A 76 8.02 -5.30 -4.71
CA GLU A 76 8.17 -5.34 -3.25
C GLU A 76 7.56 -6.65 -2.72
N VAL A 77 8.33 -7.45 -1.99
CA VAL A 77 7.90 -8.76 -1.52
C VAL A 77 8.26 -8.95 -0.05
N GLN A 78 7.27 -9.15 0.81
CA GLN A 78 7.50 -9.63 2.17
C GLN A 78 7.98 -11.09 2.12
N LEU A 79 9.06 -11.38 2.81
CA LEU A 79 9.62 -12.72 2.88
C LEU A 79 8.87 -13.57 3.92
N HIS A 80 8.57 -14.81 3.55
CA HIS A 80 8.16 -15.83 4.51
C HIS A 80 9.34 -16.13 5.46
N PRO A 81 9.10 -16.43 6.75
CA PRO A 81 10.15 -16.73 7.74
C PRO A 81 11.20 -17.76 7.29
N ASN A 82 10.79 -18.77 6.50
CA ASN A 82 11.65 -19.84 6.01
C ASN A 82 12.38 -19.52 4.70
N HIS A 83 12.09 -18.38 4.06
CA HIS A 83 12.80 -17.98 2.85
C HIS A 83 14.24 -17.58 3.18
N LYS A 84 15.14 -17.83 2.23
CA LYS A 84 16.55 -17.41 2.32
C LYS A 84 16.76 -16.17 1.46
N PRO A 85 16.97 -14.97 2.04
CA PRO A 85 16.98 -13.72 1.26
C PRO A 85 18.03 -13.70 0.16
N LEU A 86 19.23 -14.24 0.40
CA LEU A 86 20.32 -14.25 -0.57
C LEU A 86 20.01 -15.12 -1.80
N GLU A 87 19.40 -16.29 -1.60
CA GLU A 87 19.00 -17.17 -2.71
C GLU A 87 17.88 -16.56 -3.56
N LEU A 88 17.00 -15.75 -2.95
CA LEU A 88 15.95 -15.02 -3.65
C LEU A 88 16.50 -13.79 -4.38
N ALA A 89 17.43 -13.05 -3.76
CA ALA A 89 18.09 -11.91 -4.38
C ALA A 89 18.88 -12.33 -5.62
N ALA A 90 19.59 -13.47 -5.58
CA ALA A 90 20.28 -14.02 -6.76
C ALA A 90 19.34 -14.37 -7.93
N LYS A 91 18.04 -14.53 -7.67
CA LYS A 91 17.00 -14.83 -8.68
C LYS A 91 16.14 -13.60 -9.01
N TRP A 92 16.50 -12.41 -8.53
CA TRP A 92 15.63 -11.25 -8.57
C TRP A 92 15.24 -10.81 -9.98
N ASN A 93 16.19 -10.80 -10.92
CA ASN A 93 15.91 -10.47 -12.32
C ASN A 93 14.83 -11.37 -12.94
N ARG A 94 14.80 -12.66 -12.57
CA ARG A 94 13.73 -13.59 -12.99
C ARG A 94 12.38 -13.19 -12.39
N PHE A 95 12.34 -12.74 -11.14
CA PHE A 95 11.11 -12.28 -10.50
C PHE A 95 10.61 -10.96 -11.09
N VAL A 96 11.50 -9.98 -11.31
CA VAL A 96 11.14 -8.71 -11.97
C VAL A 96 10.59 -8.97 -13.38
N LYS A 97 11.26 -9.81 -14.19
CA LYS A 97 10.78 -10.19 -15.52
C LYS A 97 9.39 -10.85 -15.49
N LYS A 98 9.11 -11.63 -14.45
CA LYS A 98 7.82 -12.31 -14.29
C LYS A 98 6.71 -11.38 -13.81
N TYR A 99 7.01 -10.48 -12.86
CA TYR A 99 6.02 -9.75 -12.08
C TYR A 99 6.01 -8.22 -12.33
N SER A 100 6.88 -7.69 -13.19
CA SER A 100 6.91 -6.27 -13.56
C SER A 100 6.43 -6.02 -14.99
N SER A 101 5.70 -4.94 -15.20
CA SER A 101 5.20 -4.52 -16.52
C SER A 101 6.29 -3.96 -17.44
N GLN A 102 7.44 -3.56 -16.90
CA GLN A 102 8.55 -3.02 -17.71
C GLN A 102 9.36 -4.15 -18.34
N ARG A 103 9.59 -4.02 -19.66
CA ARG A 103 10.22 -5.07 -20.50
C ARG A 103 11.74 -5.00 -20.57
N GLU A 104 12.32 -3.88 -20.15
CA GLU A 104 13.78 -3.70 -20.18
C GLU A 104 14.43 -4.56 -19.11
N GLU A 105 15.37 -5.40 -19.54
CA GLU A 105 16.24 -6.14 -18.62
C GLU A 105 17.07 -5.13 -17.84
N THR A 106 17.04 -5.25 -16.52
CA THR A 106 17.78 -4.39 -15.60
C THR A 106 18.67 -5.25 -14.74
N ASP A 107 19.89 -4.78 -14.50
CA ASP A 107 20.77 -5.30 -13.45
C ASP A 107 20.38 -4.76 -12.07
N GLU A 108 19.07 -4.58 -11.83
CA GLU A 108 18.55 -4.02 -10.58
C GLU A 108 18.61 -5.11 -9.51
N GLU A 109 19.45 -4.93 -8.50
CA GLU A 109 19.47 -5.79 -7.32
C GLU A 109 18.42 -5.34 -6.28
N PRO A 110 17.76 -6.26 -5.57
CA PRO A 110 16.82 -5.89 -4.53
C PRO A 110 17.55 -5.42 -3.28
N LEU A 111 16.97 -4.44 -2.60
CA LEU A 111 17.35 -4.08 -1.24
C LEU A 111 16.64 -5.02 -0.25
N LEU A 112 17.39 -5.53 0.73
CA LEU A 112 16.82 -6.20 1.89
C LEU A 112 16.40 -5.15 2.92
N CYS A 113 15.10 -5.02 3.19
CA CYS A 113 14.54 -3.99 4.05
C CYS A 113 13.86 -4.58 5.28
N LEU A 114 13.99 -3.93 6.43
CA LEU A 114 13.13 -4.16 7.60
C LEU A 114 11.92 -3.24 7.51
N ARG A 115 10.73 -3.81 7.41
CA ARG A 115 9.47 -3.07 7.26
C ARG A 115 8.37 -3.65 8.12
N ARG A 116 7.29 -2.90 8.31
CA ARG A 116 6.08 -3.37 8.98
C ARG A 116 5.65 -4.72 8.39
N ASN A 117 5.34 -5.68 9.26
CA ASN A 117 4.73 -6.92 8.85
C ASN A 117 3.31 -6.63 8.34
N VAL A 118 3.00 -7.01 7.10
CA VAL A 118 1.67 -6.78 6.51
C VAL A 118 0.56 -7.44 7.31
N PHE A 119 0.86 -8.54 8.01
CA PHE A 119 -0.08 -9.29 8.86
C PHE A 119 -0.21 -8.75 10.29
N LEU A 120 0.55 -7.73 10.67
CA LEU A 120 0.36 -7.07 11.97
C LEU A 120 -1.03 -6.43 12.01
N SER A 121 -1.85 -6.80 12.99
CA SER A 121 -3.16 -6.19 13.16
C SER A 121 -3.03 -4.75 13.65
N ARG A 122 -3.97 -3.90 13.25
CA ARG A 122 -4.02 -2.51 13.73
C ARG A 122 -4.19 -2.46 15.26
N SER A 123 -5.06 -3.30 15.80
CA SER A 123 -5.30 -3.38 17.26
C SER A 123 -4.03 -3.70 18.03
N ASP A 124 -3.24 -4.66 17.55
CA ASP A 124 -1.96 -5.01 18.18
C ASP A 124 -0.95 -3.86 18.08
N GLU A 125 -0.90 -3.18 16.94
CA GLU A 125 -0.01 -2.05 16.72
C GLU A 125 -0.34 -0.84 17.62
N GLU A 126 -1.63 -0.57 17.85
CA GLU A 126 -2.09 0.52 18.74
C GLU A 126 -1.64 0.34 20.20
N GLN A 127 -1.36 -0.91 20.63
CA GLN A 127 -0.87 -1.20 21.99
C GLN A 127 0.63 -0.96 22.17
N ILE A 128 1.39 -0.77 21.08
CA ILE A 128 2.85 -0.63 21.12
C ILE A 128 3.24 0.69 21.83
N LYS A 129 4.16 0.60 22.80
CA LYS A 129 4.63 1.74 23.62
C LYS A 129 6.13 2.01 23.48
N GLU A 130 6.85 1.07 22.91
CA GLU A 130 8.28 1.07 22.70
C GLU A 130 8.68 2.19 21.73
N ALA A 131 9.52 3.13 22.20
CA ALA A 131 9.85 4.33 21.43
C ALA A 131 10.46 4.02 20.07
N LYS A 132 11.41 3.07 20.03
CA LYS A 132 12.13 2.70 18.80
C LYS A 132 11.24 2.01 17.78
N VAL A 133 10.33 1.16 18.24
CA VAL A 133 9.33 0.53 17.37
C VAL A 133 8.44 1.58 16.72
N LEU A 134 7.94 2.54 17.52
CA LEU A 134 7.13 3.64 17.01
C LEU A 134 7.91 4.54 16.06
N GLU A 135 9.21 4.80 16.31
CA GLU A 135 10.07 5.57 15.40
C GLU A 135 10.23 4.88 14.03
N LEU A 136 10.41 3.55 14.01
CA LEU A 136 10.52 2.77 12.76
C LEU A 136 9.19 2.74 11.99
N LEU A 137 8.07 2.48 12.68
CA LEU A 137 6.73 2.54 12.08
C LEU A 137 6.43 3.93 11.52
N TYR A 138 6.78 4.98 12.25
CA TYR A 138 6.64 6.37 11.79
C TYR A 138 7.49 6.66 10.57
N ALA A 139 8.74 6.18 10.53
CA ALA A 139 9.60 6.40 9.38
C ALA A 139 9.01 5.79 8.10
N GLU A 140 8.45 4.57 8.20
CA GLU A 140 7.73 3.93 7.09
C GLU A 140 6.43 4.66 6.73
N ALA A 141 5.62 5.03 7.71
CA ALA A 141 4.37 5.76 7.48
C ALA A 141 4.62 7.13 6.82
N ARG A 142 5.63 7.86 7.29
CA ARG A 142 6.11 9.11 6.69
C ARG A 142 6.52 8.90 5.24
N ASN A 143 7.33 7.88 4.96
CA ASN A 143 7.74 7.57 3.60
C ASN A 143 6.51 7.31 2.70
N ASN A 144 5.55 6.48 3.14
CA ASN A 144 4.34 6.20 2.36
C ASN A 144 3.45 7.44 2.15
N VAL A 145 3.38 8.37 3.09
CA VAL A 145 2.69 9.66 2.90
C VAL A 145 3.40 10.50 1.84
N LEU A 146 4.73 10.65 1.94
CA LEU A 146 5.51 11.49 1.02
C LEU A 146 5.52 10.93 -0.41
N GLN A 147 5.50 9.60 -0.54
CA GLN A 147 5.43 8.84 -1.80
C GLN A 147 3.99 8.71 -2.35
N GLY A 148 3.00 9.38 -1.76
CA GLY A 148 1.63 9.36 -2.28
C GLY A 148 0.84 8.07 -2.07
N ARG A 149 1.46 7.06 -1.44
CA ARG A 149 0.88 5.74 -1.16
C ARG A 149 -0.20 5.77 -0.10
N TYR A 150 -0.20 6.77 0.78
CA TYR A 150 -1.26 7.02 1.76
C TYR A 150 -2.06 8.28 1.40
N PRO A 151 -2.99 8.20 0.43
CA PRO A 151 -3.89 9.30 0.14
C PRO A 151 -4.67 9.75 1.38
N CYS A 152 -4.74 11.06 1.59
CA CYS A 152 -5.71 11.64 2.51
C CYS A 152 -6.61 12.64 1.77
N GLU A 153 -7.92 12.55 2.03
CA GLU A 153 -8.87 13.51 1.46
C GLU A 153 -8.70 14.87 2.13
N GLY A 154 -8.40 15.88 1.31
CA GLY A 154 -8.29 17.28 1.71
C GLY A 154 -6.86 17.75 1.94
N GLN A 155 -6.51 18.87 1.30
CA GLN A 155 -5.16 19.45 1.37
C GLN A 155 -4.71 19.83 2.80
N ALA A 156 -5.66 20.18 3.69
CA ALA A 156 -5.38 20.55 5.07
C ALA A 156 -4.80 19.37 5.88
N ARG A 157 -5.19 18.13 5.55
CA ARG A 157 -4.73 16.92 6.23
C ARG A 157 -3.24 16.67 6.00
N TYR A 158 -2.76 16.81 4.76
CA TYR A 158 -1.33 16.75 4.44
C TYR A 158 -0.53 17.85 5.14
N ALA A 159 -1.07 19.07 5.21
CA ALA A 159 -0.42 20.17 5.92
C ALA A 159 -0.26 19.87 7.42
N SER A 160 -1.25 19.23 8.05
CA SER A 160 -1.17 18.81 9.45
C SER A 160 -0.12 17.72 9.69
N LEU A 161 -0.02 16.71 8.80
CA LEU A 161 1.04 15.70 8.86
C LEU A 161 2.43 16.32 8.67
N GLY A 162 2.58 17.20 7.68
CA GLY A 162 3.83 17.92 7.44
C GLY A 162 4.24 18.81 8.61
N ALA A 163 3.26 19.41 9.32
CA ALA A 163 3.52 20.20 10.53
C ALA A 163 3.95 19.33 11.73
N LEU A 164 3.33 18.16 11.92
CA LEU A 164 3.78 17.18 12.92
C LEU A 164 5.20 16.71 12.62
N GLN A 165 5.49 16.37 11.37
CA GLN A 165 6.83 15.99 10.93
C GLN A 165 7.84 17.12 11.15
N ALA A 166 7.52 18.36 10.79
CA ALA A 166 8.37 19.53 11.06
C ALA A 166 8.64 19.69 12.56
N ARG A 167 7.65 19.46 13.43
CA ARG A 167 7.84 19.49 14.88
C ARG A 167 8.76 18.37 15.38
N ILE A 168 8.64 17.17 14.82
CA ILE A 168 9.47 16.01 15.17
C ILE A 168 10.92 16.25 14.74
N GLU A 169 11.14 16.75 13.52
CA GLU A 169 12.48 16.83 12.91
C GLU A 169 13.22 18.14 13.18
N LEU A 170 12.50 19.27 13.31
CA LEU A 170 13.08 20.61 13.48
C LEU A 170 12.92 21.16 14.91
N GLY A 171 12.16 20.46 15.76
CA GLY A 171 11.86 20.94 17.10
C GLY A 171 10.84 22.09 17.12
N PRO A 172 10.85 22.95 18.15
CA PRO A 172 9.88 24.05 18.31
C PRO A 172 9.91 25.04 17.15
N TYR A 173 8.78 25.67 16.85
CA TYR A 173 8.74 26.70 15.82
C TYR A 173 9.65 27.87 16.19
N ASN A 174 10.59 28.20 15.30
CA ASN A 174 11.44 29.37 15.40
C ASN A 174 11.18 30.27 14.18
N PRO A 175 10.67 31.50 14.36
CA PRO A 175 10.32 32.38 13.24
C PRO A 175 11.53 32.84 12.42
N GLN A 176 12.74 32.80 12.96
CA GLN A 176 13.95 33.19 12.23
C GLN A 176 14.42 32.12 11.24
N SER A 177 14.23 30.83 11.56
CA SER A 177 14.67 29.71 10.73
C SER A 177 13.54 29.08 9.91
N HIS A 178 12.34 28.96 10.49
CA HIS A 178 11.23 28.19 9.92
C HIS A 178 10.27 29.06 9.11
N THR A 179 10.81 29.77 8.12
CA THR A 179 10.05 30.69 7.26
C THR A 179 9.28 29.96 6.15
N LEU A 180 8.37 30.67 5.46
CA LEU A 180 7.70 30.12 4.27
C LEU A 180 8.71 29.75 3.17
N ALA A 181 9.78 30.54 3.01
CA ALA A 181 10.85 30.25 2.06
C ALA A 181 11.58 28.94 2.40
N PHE A 182 11.81 28.67 3.69
CA PHE A 182 12.39 27.40 4.15
C PHE A 182 11.53 26.20 3.72
N PHE A 183 10.21 26.24 3.95
CA PHE A 183 9.32 25.13 3.58
C PHE A 183 9.15 24.96 2.07
N ARG A 184 9.20 26.06 1.29
CA ARG A 184 9.23 25.97 -0.18
C ARG A 184 10.50 25.28 -0.68
N ARG A 185 11.67 25.60 -0.11
CA ARG A 185 12.95 24.97 -0.46
C ARG A 185 13.01 23.49 -0.09
N HIS A 186 12.34 23.09 0.99
CA HIS A 186 12.33 21.71 1.49
C HIS A 186 10.97 21.03 1.30
N ARG A 187 10.22 21.37 0.24
CA ARG A 187 8.83 20.92 0.04
C ARG A 187 8.70 19.39 0.10
N GLY A 188 9.52 18.67 -0.67
CA GLY A 188 9.48 17.20 -0.74
C GLY A 188 9.85 16.49 0.55
N ARG A 189 10.39 17.22 1.56
CA ARG A 189 10.67 16.65 2.88
C ARG A 189 9.40 16.56 3.73
N PHE A 190 8.45 17.48 3.58
CA PHE A 190 7.29 17.59 4.49
C PHE A 190 5.92 17.48 3.80
N LEU A 191 5.89 17.47 2.47
CA LEU A 191 4.66 17.38 1.68
C LEU A 191 4.83 16.31 0.59
N PRO A 192 3.75 15.58 0.24
CA PRO A 192 3.81 14.56 -0.80
C PRO A 192 4.25 15.10 -2.17
N HIS A 193 4.82 14.23 -3.00
CA HIS A 193 5.37 14.61 -4.31
C HIS A 193 4.36 15.21 -5.30
N HIS A 194 3.05 14.96 -5.17
CA HIS A 194 2.07 15.63 -6.05
C HIS A 194 2.07 17.17 -5.87
N TYR A 195 2.55 17.68 -4.72
CA TYR A 195 2.77 19.12 -4.52
C TYR A 195 4.09 19.63 -5.09
N THR A 196 5.03 18.74 -5.44
CA THR A 196 6.30 19.12 -6.08
C THR A 196 6.18 19.14 -7.61
N SER A 197 5.20 18.45 -8.18
CA SER A 197 4.95 18.44 -9.62
C SER A 197 4.19 19.71 -10.08
N PRO A 198 4.69 20.45 -11.09
CA PRO A 198 3.91 21.51 -11.71
C PRO A 198 2.75 20.87 -12.49
N SER A 199 1.53 20.96 -11.97
CA SER A 199 0.35 20.52 -12.71
C SER A 199 0.21 21.36 -13.98
N LEU A 200 0.55 20.78 -15.13
CA LEU A 200 0.40 21.37 -16.48
C LEU A 200 -1.04 21.83 -16.80
N LEU A 201 -2.05 21.43 -16.02
CA LEU A 201 -3.45 21.81 -16.18
C LEU A 201 -3.88 23.09 -15.44
N LEU A 202 -2.97 23.80 -14.77
CA LEU A 202 -3.20 25.20 -14.34
C LEU A 202 -2.82 26.23 -15.42
N GLY A 203 -2.65 25.78 -16.68
CA GLY A 203 -2.21 26.59 -17.82
C GLY A 203 -3.31 27.12 -18.74
N LEU A 204 -4.60 26.94 -18.43
CA LEU A 204 -5.69 27.47 -19.26
C LEU A 204 -6.72 28.22 -18.39
N GLY A 205 -6.54 29.54 -18.29
CA GLY A 205 -7.71 30.44 -18.23
C GLY A 205 -7.92 31.31 -16.99
N VAL A 206 -7.00 31.41 -16.03
CA VAL A 206 -7.01 32.53 -15.06
C VAL A 206 -5.57 32.99 -14.79
N GLY A 207 -5.12 33.97 -15.55
CA GLY A 207 -3.82 34.64 -15.40
C GLY A 207 -3.73 35.45 -14.12
N LEU A 208 -3.59 34.76 -12.98
CA LEU A 208 -3.05 35.29 -11.73
C LEU A 208 -2.16 34.22 -11.12
N GLY A 209 -0.89 34.22 -11.54
CA GLY A 209 0.19 33.59 -10.80
C GLY A 209 0.33 34.25 -9.43
N LEU A 210 -0.49 33.83 -8.47
CA LEU A 210 -0.26 34.13 -7.06
C LEU A 210 0.79 33.15 -6.55
N VAL A 211 2.04 33.57 -6.69
CA VAL A 211 3.16 33.17 -5.83
C VAL A 211 2.64 32.94 -4.41
N GLY A 212 2.73 31.70 -3.93
CA GLY A 212 2.01 31.15 -2.78
C GLY A 212 1.48 32.14 -1.73
N GLY A 213 0.20 32.50 -1.87
CA GLY A 213 -0.59 33.16 -0.83
C GLY A 213 -0.99 32.22 0.32
N LYS A 214 -1.90 32.68 1.19
CA LYS A 214 -2.42 31.95 2.37
C LYS A 214 -3.00 30.55 2.07
N GLY A 215 -3.34 30.26 0.81
CA GLY A 215 -3.86 28.96 0.38
C GLY A 215 -2.81 27.91 0.01
N ALA A 216 -1.53 28.27 -0.09
CA ALA A 216 -0.47 27.35 -0.50
C ALA A 216 -0.26 26.23 0.53
N PRO A 217 0.06 24.99 0.10
CA PRO A 217 0.32 23.86 0.99
C PRO A 217 1.37 24.15 2.07
N GLU A 218 2.46 24.84 1.71
CA GLU A 218 3.54 25.22 2.63
C GLU A 218 3.12 26.32 3.59
N ALA A 219 2.26 27.25 3.15
CA ALA A 219 1.72 28.27 4.03
C ALA A 219 0.80 27.65 5.08
N ARG A 220 -0.07 26.71 4.67
CA ARG A 220 -0.93 25.94 5.59
C ARG A 220 -0.11 25.08 6.55
N LEU A 221 0.93 24.40 6.05
CA LEU A 221 1.85 23.63 6.88
C LEU A 221 2.50 24.53 7.94
N LEU A 222 3.05 25.67 7.52
CA LEU A 222 3.67 26.64 8.41
C LEU A 222 2.69 27.16 9.47
N GLU A 223 1.44 27.46 9.08
CA GLU A 223 0.39 27.87 10.02
C GLU A 223 0.06 26.77 11.04
N GLN A 224 -0.04 25.52 10.61
CA GLN A 224 -0.27 24.39 11.52
C GLN A 224 0.93 24.16 12.43
N TYR A 225 2.16 24.27 11.91
CA TYR A 225 3.39 24.08 12.68
C TYR A 225 3.51 25.12 13.82
N LYS A 226 3.16 26.39 13.55
CA LYS A 226 3.08 27.46 14.56
C LYS A 226 2.09 27.16 15.69
N ARG A 227 1.03 26.41 15.43
CA ARG A 227 -0.03 26.09 16.42
C ARG A 227 0.36 24.94 17.35
N ILE A 228 1.39 24.16 17.02
CA ILE A 228 1.81 23.04 17.87
C ILE A 228 2.54 23.60 19.10
N PRO A 229 2.04 23.37 20.34
CA PRO A 229 2.58 24.01 21.54
C PRO A 229 4.07 23.78 21.76
N ASN A 230 4.73 24.81 22.30
CA ASN A 230 6.07 24.71 22.87
C ASN A 230 5.94 24.18 24.29
N HIS A 231 6.02 22.87 24.47
CA HIS A 231 6.11 22.32 25.83
C HIS A 231 7.49 22.67 26.41
N THR A 232 7.51 23.38 27.54
CA THR A 232 8.68 23.94 28.24
C THR A 232 9.44 22.93 29.11
N GLY A 233 9.39 21.64 28.77
CA GLY A 233 10.11 20.59 29.49
C GLY A 233 11.33 20.11 28.73
N THR A 234 12.40 19.77 29.45
CA THR A 234 13.65 19.14 28.95
C THR A 234 13.44 17.79 28.26
N ASN A 235 12.23 17.23 28.35
CA ASN A 235 11.82 16.02 27.65
C ASN A 235 11.00 16.41 26.42
N THR A 236 11.65 16.53 25.26
CA THR A 236 10.97 16.72 23.98
C THR A 236 9.89 15.64 23.84
N ASN A 237 8.60 16.03 23.76
CA ASN A 237 7.44 15.14 23.58
C ASN A 237 7.45 14.39 22.21
N SER A 238 8.61 14.13 21.62
CA SER A 238 8.82 13.50 20.30
C SER A 238 8.04 12.20 20.18
N ARG A 239 8.06 11.33 21.20
CA ARG A 239 7.28 10.07 21.19
C ARG A 239 5.76 10.31 21.08
N LYS A 240 5.22 11.33 21.76
CA LYS A 240 3.79 11.67 21.68
C LYS A 240 3.44 12.22 20.30
N LEU A 241 4.34 12.98 19.68
CA LEU A 241 4.16 13.52 18.33
C LEU A 241 4.24 12.41 17.27
N VAL A 242 5.20 11.51 17.40
CA VAL A 242 5.34 10.28 16.60
C VAL A 242 4.06 9.45 16.69
N ARG A 243 3.55 9.20 17.90
CA ARG A 243 2.28 8.50 18.07
C ARG A 243 1.11 9.26 17.45
N LYS A 244 0.99 10.58 17.64
CA LYS A 244 -0.07 11.38 16.98
C LYS A 244 -0.01 11.29 15.45
N TYR A 245 1.18 11.24 14.88
CA TYR A 245 1.35 11.03 13.44
C TYR A 245 0.86 9.63 13.03
N LEU A 246 1.24 8.60 13.79
CA LEU A 246 0.76 7.23 13.55
C LEU A 246 -0.75 7.08 13.73
N GLU A 247 -1.34 7.66 14.78
CA GLU A 247 -2.80 7.69 15.02
C GLU A 247 -3.54 8.30 13.83
N PHE A 248 -2.99 9.37 13.25
CA PHE A 248 -3.51 9.92 12.02
C PHE A 248 -3.42 8.89 10.88
N CYS A 249 -2.26 8.28 10.68
CA CYS A 249 -2.03 7.31 9.62
C CYS A 249 -2.87 6.03 9.77
N TRP A 250 -3.12 5.54 10.98
CA TRP A 250 -4.00 4.40 11.28
C TRP A 250 -5.43 4.62 10.79
N SER A 251 -5.88 5.88 10.70
CA SER A 251 -7.19 6.24 10.14
C SER A 251 -7.25 6.20 8.60
N LEU A 252 -6.12 6.04 7.92
CA LEU A 252 -6.05 6.04 6.46
C LEU A 252 -6.29 4.63 5.90
N PRO A 253 -7.07 4.48 4.81
CA PRO A 253 -7.44 3.17 4.30
C PRO A 253 -6.25 2.30 3.88
N CYS A 254 -5.24 2.90 3.25
CA CYS A 254 -4.07 2.19 2.74
C CYS A 254 -2.99 1.93 3.79
N TYR A 255 -3.21 2.26 5.06
CA TYR A 255 -2.20 2.09 6.10
C TYR A 255 -1.77 0.62 6.25
N GLY A 256 -0.48 0.38 6.30
CA GLY A 256 0.10 -0.95 6.52
C GLY A 256 -0.09 -1.92 5.36
N ALA A 257 -0.49 -1.42 4.18
CA ALA A 257 -0.71 -2.25 3.00
C ALA A 257 0.59 -2.69 2.31
N ALA A 258 0.53 -3.86 1.70
CA ALA A 258 1.40 -4.22 0.60
C ALA A 258 0.90 -3.53 -0.68
N PHE A 259 1.82 -3.00 -1.48
CA PHE A 259 1.49 -2.26 -2.71
C PHE A 259 1.91 -3.06 -3.94
N PHE A 260 0.98 -3.18 -4.89
CA PHE A 260 1.17 -3.86 -6.16
C PHE A 260 0.94 -2.90 -7.31
N GLN A 261 1.62 -3.14 -8.43
CA GLN A 261 1.46 -2.36 -9.66
C GLN A 261 0.31 -2.95 -10.48
N GLY A 262 -0.55 -2.11 -11.02
CA GLY A 262 -1.53 -2.54 -12.00
C GLY A 262 -2.00 -1.42 -12.92
N GLN A 263 -2.88 -1.80 -13.83
CA GLN A 263 -3.45 -0.94 -14.85
C GLN A 263 -4.95 -1.16 -14.89
N ILE A 264 -5.68 -0.08 -15.14
CA ILE A 264 -7.13 -0.12 -15.32
C ILE A 264 -7.52 0.72 -16.53
N GLU A 265 -8.56 0.29 -17.23
CA GLU A 265 -9.06 1.00 -18.39
C GLU A 265 -9.65 2.37 -17.98
N ARG A 266 -9.33 3.41 -18.75
CA ARG A 266 -9.92 4.73 -18.54
C ARG A 266 -11.27 4.82 -19.24
N PRO A 267 -12.28 5.43 -18.61
CA PRO A 267 -13.53 5.71 -19.30
C PRO A 267 -13.27 6.68 -20.45
N VAL A 268 -13.61 6.24 -21.67
CA VAL A 268 -13.45 7.02 -22.88
C VAL A 268 -14.54 8.10 -22.94
N ARG A 269 -14.18 9.38 -23.06
CA ARG A 269 -15.14 10.49 -23.22
C ARG A 269 -14.79 11.36 -24.43
N GLY A 270 -15.71 11.44 -25.41
CA GLY A 270 -15.66 12.37 -26.54
C GLY A 270 -14.65 12.03 -27.65
N LEU A 271 -14.46 12.98 -28.59
CA LEU A 271 -13.62 12.84 -29.79
C LEU A 271 -12.13 12.62 -29.50
N ALA A 272 -11.67 12.83 -28.25
CA ALA A 272 -10.31 12.56 -27.80
C ALA A 272 -9.97 11.05 -27.69
N SER A 273 -10.99 10.18 -27.82
CA SER A 273 -10.86 8.71 -27.88
C SER A 273 -9.79 8.22 -28.88
N TRP A 274 -9.59 8.94 -29.98
CA TRP A 274 -8.69 8.54 -31.06
C TRP A 274 -7.20 8.77 -30.77
N ILE A 275 -6.85 9.56 -29.74
CA ILE A 275 -5.47 10.03 -29.53
C ILE A 275 -4.89 9.58 -28.18
N THR A 276 -5.72 9.25 -27.18
CA THR A 276 -5.24 8.98 -25.81
C THR A 276 -5.89 7.76 -25.14
N ASN A 277 -6.10 6.66 -25.87
CA ASN A 277 -6.54 5.40 -25.26
C ASN A 277 -5.36 4.70 -24.58
N ARG A 278 -4.96 5.19 -23.40
CA ARG A 278 -3.95 4.54 -22.57
C ARG A 278 -4.56 4.19 -21.24
N ASP A 279 -4.33 2.94 -20.81
CA ASP A 279 -4.66 2.48 -19.48
C ASP A 279 -4.06 3.39 -18.41
N MET A 280 -4.78 3.53 -17.31
CA MET A 280 -4.31 4.24 -16.15
C MET A 280 -3.48 3.30 -15.28
N HIS A 281 -2.21 3.63 -15.10
CA HIS A 281 -1.40 3.00 -14.06
C HIS A 281 -1.93 3.39 -12.67
N VAL A 282 -2.04 2.40 -11.80
CA VAL A 282 -2.51 2.55 -10.42
C VAL A 282 -1.71 1.65 -9.49
N LEU A 283 -1.66 2.05 -8.22
CA LEU A 283 -1.23 1.16 -7.14
C LEU A 283 -2.44 0.45 -6.53
N ILE A 284 -2.29 -0.85 -6.31
CA ILE A 284 -3.24 -1.68 -5.59
C ILE A 284 -2.68 -1.89 -4.20
N ALA A 285 -3.32 -1.32 -3.18
CA ALA A 285 -2.94 -1.47 -1.79
C ALA A 285 -3.83 -2.53 -1.13
N ILE A 286 -3.21 -3.55 -0.53
CA ILE A 286 -3.91 -4.65 0.15
C ILE A 286 -3.40 -4.74 1.60
N ASN A 287 -4.31 -4.67 2.56
CA ASN A 287 -4.03 -4.86 3.99
C ASN A 287 -5.13 -5.71 4.63
N SER A 288 -5.06 -5.90 5.95
CA SER A 288 -6.06 -6.67 6.71
C SER A 288 -7.49 -6.12 6.69
N SER A 289 -7.70 -4.88 6.22
CA SER A 289 -9.03 -4.25 6.14
C SER A 289 -9.69 -4.41 4.77
N GLY A 290 -8.91 -4.50 3.68
CA GLY A 290 -9.46 -4.60 2.35
C GLY A 290 -8.48 -4.29 1.22
N VAL A 291 -9.06 -3.97 0.05
CA VAL A 291 -8.36 -3.67 -1.20
C VAL A 291 -8.65 -2.24 -1.61
N TYR A 292 -7.61 -1.51 -1.99
CA TYR A 292 -7.69 -0.09 -2.33
C TYR A 292 -6.96 0.21 -3.64
N ILE A 293 -7.57 1.04 -4.49
CA ILE A 293 -6.98 1.51 -5.75
C ILE A 293 -6.55 2.95 -5.58
N VAL A 294 -5.25 3.20 -5.77
CA VAL A 294 -4.60 4.50 -5.52
C VAL A 294 -3.97 5.01 -6.81
N ASP A 295 -4.28 6.25 -7.17
CA ASP A 295 -3.47 7.06 -8.09
C ASP A 295 -2.40 7.74 -7.24
N ASP A 296 -1.21 7.14 -7.19
CA ASP A 296 -0.10 7.61 -6.38
C ASP A 296 0.46 8.92 -6.92
N VAL A 297 0.52 9.09 -8.25
CA VAL A 297 0.94 10.34 -8.92
C VAL A 297 0.12 11.54 -8.46
N GLN A 298 -1.21 11.40 -8.36
CA GLN A 298 -2.12 12.42 -7.85
C GLN A 298 -2.37 12.32 -6.34
N CYS A 299 -1.75 11.35 -5.67
CA CYS A 299 -1.94 10.98 -4.26
C CYS A 299 -3.43 10.92 -3.87
N SER A 300 -4.20 10.18 -4.66
CA SER A 300 -5.66 10.11 -4.61
C SER A 300 -6.13 8.67 -4.46
N LEU A 301 -6.96 8.41 -3.46
CA LEU A 301 -7.72 7.17 -3.36
C LEU A 301 -8.86 7.20 -4.39
N LEU A 302 -8.95 6.17 -5.23
CA LEU A 302 -9.96 6.05 -6.28
C LEU A 302 -11.10 5.10 -5.86
N LEU A 303 -10.76 3.98 -5.23
CA LEU A 303 -11.69 2.96 -4.78
C LEU A 303 -11.17 2.31 -3.50
N GLY A 304 -12.06 2.08 -2.52
CA GLY A 304 -11.76 1.27 -1.35
C GLY A 304 -12.86 0.24 -1.11
N LEU A 305 -12.47 -1.02 -0.97
CA LEU A 305 -13.36 -2.16 -0.80
C LEU A 305 -12.96 -2.97 0.42
N ARG A 306 -13.88 -3.12 1.38
CA ARG A 306 -13.70 -4.02 2.52
C ARG A 306 -13.96 -5.46 2.10
N TYR A 307 -13.36 -6.42 2.80
CA TYR A 307 -13.60 -7.84 2.52
C TYR A 307 -15.07 -8.27 2.65
N SER A 308 -15.87 -7.60 3.48
CA SER A 308 -17.31 -7.84 3.62
C SER A 308 -18.14 -7.39 2.41
N GLU A 309 -17.58 -6.54 1.55
CA GLU A 309 -18.25 -5.90 0.40
C GLU A 309 -17.57 -6.25 -0.93
N LEU A 310 -16.58 -7.15 -0.88
CA LEU A 310 -15.73 -7.52 -2.00
C LEU A 310 -15.88 -8.99 -2.34
N SER A 311 -16.20 -9.27 -3.59
CA SER A 311 -15.92 -10.57 -4.22
C SER A 311 -14.83 -10.37 -5.26
N TRP A 312 -13.90 -11.30 -5.37
CA TRP A 312 -12.82 -11.20 -6.34
C TRP A 312 -12.59 -12.53 -7.05
N GLU A 313 -12.03 -12.44 -8.25
CA GLU A 313 -11.56 -13.59 -9.03
C GLU A 313 -10.29 -13.19 -9.77
N MET A 314 -9.27 -14.06 -9.73
CA MET A 314 -8.09 -13.94 -10.57
C MET A 314 -8.26 -14.75 -11.85
N ALA A 315 -8.16 -14.08 -13.00
CA ALA A 315 -8.11 -14.73 -14.30
C ALA A 315 -6.67 -14.78 -14.84
N LYS A 316 -6.32 -15.93 -15.42
CA LYS A 316 -5.08 -16.10 -16.17
C LYS A 316 -5.17 -15.36 -17.52
N PRO A 317 -4.02 -15.03 -18.13
CA PRO A 317 -3.98 -14.57 -19.51
C PRO A 317 -4.72 -15.53 -20.44
N SER A 318 -5.35 -14.98 -21.46
CA SER A 318 -5.94 -15.75 -22.56
C SER A 318 -4.91 -16.57 -23.31
N ASP A 319 -3.79 -15.92 -23.55
CA ASP A 319 -2.65 -16.44 -24.28
C ASP A 319 -1.41 -16.18 -23.42
N GLU A 320 -0.93 -17.23 -22.76
CA GLU A 320 0.28 -17.17 -21.94
C GLU A 320 1.55 -16.89 -22.76
N GLY A 321 1.51 -17.12 -24.09
CA GLY A 321 2.59 -16.80 -25.03
C GLY A 321 2.62 -15.32 -25.41
N ASN A 322 1.50 -14.61 -25.30
CA ASN A 322 1.42 -13.18 -25.56
C ASN A 322 1.75 -12.36 -24.30
N LEU A 323 2.92 -11.71 -24.31
CA LEU A 323 3.37 -10.87 -23.19
C LEU A 323 2.50 -9.62 -22.95
N ASP A 324 1.68 -9.20 -23.91
CA ASP A 324 0.71 -8.12 -23.73
C ASP A 324 -0.62 -8.61 -23.15
N CYS A 325 -0.87 -9.92 -23.14
CA CYS A 325 -2.02 -10.51 -22.47
C CYS A 325 -1.73 -10.63 -20.96
N LEU A 326 -2.14 -9.63 -20.19
CA LEU A 326 -1.88 -9.58 -18.76
C LEU A 326 -2.90 -10.44 -17.98
N PRO A 327 -2.49 -11.07 -16.86
CA PRO A 327 -3.44 -11.62 -15.92
C PRO A 327 -4.30 -10.50 -15.34
N CYS A 328 -5.52 -10.87 -14.93
CA CYS A 328 -6.49 -9.92 -14.43
C CYS A 328 -6.94 -10.29 -13.02
N LEU A 329 -7.18 -9.26 -12.20
CA LEU A 329 -7.93 -9.37 -10.96
C LEU A 329 -9.26 -8.65 -11.14
N PHE A 330 -10.35 -9.38 -11.07
CA PHE A 330 -11.71 -8.83 -11.08
C PHE A 330 -12.13 -8.52 -9.65
N LEU A 331 -12.63 -7.31 -9.44
CA LEU A 331 -13.16 -6.85 -8.15
C LEU A 331 -14.64 -6.50 -8.32
N GLN A 332 -15.51 -7.32 -7.75
CA GLN A 332 -16.95 -7.13 -7.74
C GLN A 332 -17.41 -6.56 -6.39
N PHE A 333 -18.25 -5.53 -6.44
CA PHE A 333 -18.76 -4.86 -5.25
C PHE A 333 -20.16 -4.24 -5.48
N PRO A 334 -21.01 -4.17 -4.45
CA PRO A 334 -22.33 -3.57 -4.55
C PRO A 334 -22.26 -2.03 -4.53
N VAL A 335 -23.13 -1.39 -5.30
CA VAL A 335 -23.34 0.07 -5.36
C VAL A 335 -24.84 0.35 -5.34
N ARG A 336 -25.24 1.46 -4.72
CA ARG A 336 -26.63 1.94 -4.80
C ARG A 336 -26.75 2.99 -5.90
N GLU A 337 -27.50 2.71 -6.96
CA GLU A 337 -27.79 3.63 -8.05
C GLU A 337 -29.30 3.81 -8.17
N ASN A 338 -29.77 5.07 -8.13
CA ASN A 338 -31.21 5.41 -8.18
C ASN A 338 -32.07 4.65 -7.14
N GLY A 339 -31.50 4.35 -5.96
CA GLY A 339 -32.18 3.62 -4.89
C GLY A 339 -32.13 2.10 -5.00
N ALA A 340 -31.81 1.55 -6.18
CA ALA A 340 -31.62 0.13 -6.41
C ALA A 340 -30.18 -0.30 -6.12
N ARG A 341 -30.00 -1.56 -5.70
CA ARG A 341 -28.67 -2.18 -5.57
C ARG A 341 -28.26 -2.75 -6.93
N VAL A 342 -27.04 -2.43 -7.34
CA VAL A 342 -26.39 -2.99 -8.51
C VAL A 342 -25.01 -3.48 -8.13
N TYR A 343 -24.46 -4.44 -8.87
CA TYR A 343 -23.10 -4.90 -8.70
C TYR A 343 -22.21 -4.35 -9.80
N LYS A 344 -21.09 -3.76 -9.41
CA LYS A 344 -20.08 -3.28 -10.35
C LYS A 344 -18.86 -4.19 -10.32
N ILE A 345 -18.25 -4.40 -11.48
CA ILE A 345 -17.01 -5.15 -11.63
C ILE A 345 -15.94 -4.23 -12.20
N LEU A 346 -14.83 -4.11 -11.48
CA LEU A 346 -13.59 -3.48 -11.94
C LEU A 346 -12.61 -4.57 -12.37
N GLN A 347 -12.07 -4.44 -13.58
CA GLN A 347 -10.96 -5.28 -14.05
C GLN A 347 -9.63 -4.57 -13.83
N VAL A 348 -8.71 -5.24 -13.15
CA VAL A 348 -7.34 -4.76 -12.92
C VAL A 348 -6.36 -5.66 -13.66
N PHE A 349 -5.63 -5.10 -14.62
CA PHE A 349 -4.59 -5.79 -15.36
C PHE A 349 -3.27 -5.72 -14.59
N SER A 350 -2.65 -6.87 -14.30
CA SER A 350 -1.38 -6.90 -13.58
C SER A 350 -0.69 -8.25 -13.67
N ARG A 351 0.63 -8.23 -13.91
CA ARG A 351 1.48 -9.42 -13.75
C ARG A 351 1.55 -9.91 -12.30
N GLN A 352 1.15 -9.09 -11.34
CA GLN A 352 1.16 -9.39 -9.90
C GLN A 352 -0.18 -9.95 -9.41
N ALA A 353 -1.14 -10.22 -10.30
CA ALA A 353 -2.49 -10.66 -9.91
C ALA A 353 -2.50 -11.91 -9.01
N ILE A 354 -1.62 -12.88 -9.26
CA ILE A 354 -1.50 -14.07 -8.40
C ILE A 354 -1.03 -13.74 -6.98
N MET A 355 -0.15 -12.74 -6.82
CA MET A 355 0.31 -12.28 -5.51
C MET A 355 -0.80 -11.56 -4.78
N MET A 356 -1.56 -10.72 -5.50
CA MET A 356 -2.74 -10.02 -4.98
C MET A 356 -3.81 -11.02 -4.52
N ASP A 357 -4.18 -11.97 -5.37
CA ASP A 357 -5.16 -13.02 -5.08
C ASP A 357 -4.79 -13.85 -3.84
N THR A 358 -3.52 -14.27 -3.75
CA THR A 358 -3.00 -15.01 -2.59
C THR A 358 -3.14 -14.20 -1.29
N LEU A 359 -2.77 -12.91 -1.33
CA LEU A 359 -2.81 -12.05 -0.14
C LEU A 359 -4.24 -11.70 0.27
N ILE A 360 -5.11 -11.39 -0.70
CA ILE A 360 -6.54 -11.14 -0.48
C ILE A 360 -7.21 -12.38 0.13
N SER A 361 -6.93 -13.57 -0.41
CA SER A 361 -7.43 -14.83 0.13
C SER A 361 -7.01 -15.04 1.59
N GLY A 362 -5.74 -14.81 1.91
CA GLY A 362 -5.24 -14.93 3.28
C GLY A 362 -5.96 -14.02 4.27
N PHE A 363 -6.14 -12.74 3.94
CA PHE A 363 -6.85 -11.80 4.81
C PHE A 363 -8.36 -12.04 4.87
N ALA A 364 -9.00 -12.38 3.75
CA ALA A 364 -10.42 -12.66 3.73
C ALA A 364 -10.77 -13.93 4.53
N GLU A 365 -9.93 -14.96 4.49
CA GLU A 365 -10.07 -16.14 5.35
C GLU A 365 -9.92 -15.79 6.83
N ASP A 366 -8.91 -14.98 7.18
CA ASP A 366 -8.69 -14.53 8.55
C ASP A 366 -9.88 -13.73 9.09
N HIS A 367 -10.44 -12.84 8.26
CA HIS A 367 -11.65 -12.08 8.57
C HIS A 367 -12.87 -12.99 8.79
N ARG A 368 -13.04 -14.03 7.97
CA ARG A 368 -14.13 -15.02 8.14
C ARG A 368 -14.00 -15.81 9.45
N ARG A 369 -12.77 -16.17 9.85
CA ARG A 369 -12.50 -16.92 11.10
C ARG A 369 -12.72 -16.08 12.36
N HIS A 370 -12.38 -14.79 12.32
CA HIS A 370 -12.54 -13.89 13.46
C HIS A 370 -13.95 -13.26 13.54
N GLY A 371 -14.66 -13.15 12.40
CA GLY A 371 -16.03 -12.66 12.35
C GLY A 371 -17.04 -13.55 13.08
N THR A 372 -16.82 -14.86 13.15
CA THR A 372 -17.73 -15.79 13.85
C THR A 372 -17.63 -15.79 15.37
N ASN A 373 -16.57 -15.20 15.96
CA ASN A 373 -16.36 -15.16 17.42
C ASN A 373 -16.56 -13.77 18.05
N GLY A 374 -16.74 -12.72 17.25
CA GLY A 374 -16.77 -11.32 17.70
C GLY A 374 -18.16 -10.71 17.93
N ASP A 375 -19.21 -11.33 17.40
CA ASP A 375 -20.56 -10.72 17.33
C ASP A 375 -21.33 -10.70 18.66
N VAL A 376 -20.79 -11.27 19.74
CA VAL A 376 -21.45 -11.28 21.07
C VAL A 376 -20.82 -10.29 22.06
N ALA A 377 -19.58 -9.83 21.83
CA ALA A 377 -18.87 -8.98 22.80
C ALA A 377 -18.58 -7.55 22.32
N ASN A 378 -18.70 -7.26 21.02
CA ASN A 378 -18.40 -5.94 20.45
C ASN A 378 -19.62 -5.19 19.90
N THR A 379 -20.78 -5.85 19.89
CA THR A 379 -22.05 -5.30 19.41
C THR A 379 -22.61 -4.25 20.38
N ASP A 380 -22.41 -4.43 21.70
CA ASP A 380 -22.97 -3.57 22.76
C ASP A 380 -22.27 -2.20 22.94
N ARG A 381 -21.29 -1.85 22.09
CA ARG A 381 -20.69 -0.50 22.05
C ARG A 381 -20.78 0.19 20.70
N LEU A 382 -21.39 -0.45 19.70
CA LEU A 382 -21.53 0.09 18.35
C LEU A 382 -22.99 0.12 17.85
N THR A 383 -23.95 -0.36 18.65
CA THR A 383 -25.37 -0.31 18.32
C THR A 383 -26.12 0.72 19.16
N ASP A 384 -25.82 1.99 18.95
CA ASP A 384 -26.87 3.02 19.00
C ASP A 384 -26.38 4.25 18.25
N HIS A 385 -26.56 4.25 16.91
CA HIS A 385 -26.81 5.44 16.08
C HIS A 385 -27.05 4.96 14.65
N THR A 386 -28.33 4.89 14.32
CA THR A 386 -28.88 4.83 12.98
C THR A 386 -28.24 5.94 12.12
N ILE A 387 -27.72 5.57 10.94
CA ILE A 387 -27.31 6.46 9.84
C ILE A 387 -26.15 7.42 10.20
N GLY A 388 -24.91 6.99 9.90
CA GLY A 388 -23.74 7.87 9.80
C GLY A 388 -22.70 7.70 10.91
N SER A 389 -21.75 6.78 10.74
CA SER A 389 -20.53 6.73 11.56
C SER A 389 -19.40 6.10 10.72
N SER A 390 -18.67 6.87 9.92
CA SER A 390 -17.50 7.70 10.27
C SER A 390 -16.20 6.95 10.63
N THR A 391 -16.06 5.69 10.19
CA THR A 391 -14.75 5.11 9.85
C THR A 391 -14.46 5.33 8.35
N GLY A 392 -14.05 6.56 8.01
CA GLY A 392 -13.54 6.92 6.68
C GLY A 392 -14.63 7.23 5.65
N SER A 393 -15.12 8.47 5.66
CA SER A 393 -15.99 9.07 4.64
C SER A 393 -15.25 9.24 3.29
N PHE A 394 -14.75 8.17 2.69
CA PHE A 394 -14.15 8.23 1.36
C PHE A 394 -15.22 7.95 0.31
N THR A 395 -15.41 8.87 -0.63
CA THR A 395 -16.35 8.66 -1.74
C THR A 395 -15.63 7.96 -2.88
N ASN A 396 -16.04 6.72 -3.19
CA ASN A 396 -15.51 5.98 -4.34
C ASN A 396 -15.72 6.80 -5.63
N LYS A 397 -14.64 7.02 -6.38
CA LYS A 397 -14.62 7.86 -7.58
C LYS A 397 -15.02 7.05 -8.80
N LEU A 398 -16.18 6.39 -8.76
CA LEU A 398 -16.59 5.37 -9.73
C LEU A 398 -16.58 5.88 -11.19
N SER A 399 -16.83 7.16 -11.40
CA SER A 399 -16.77 7.82 -12.71
C SER A 399 -15.38 7.86 -13.36
N LYS A 400 -14.33 7.44 -12.64
CA LYS A 400 -12.95 7.32 -13.11
C LYS A 400 -12.62 5.94 -13.69
N PHE A 401 -13.56 5.00 -13.66
CA PHE A 401 -13.36 3.62 -14.09
C PHE A 401 -14.30 3.25 -15.24
N THR A 402 -13.86 2.32 -16.08
CA THR A 402 -14.76 1.50 -16.90
C THR A 402 -15.24 0.33 -16.04
N LEU A 403 -16.55 0.24 -15.79
CA LEU A 403 -17.14 -0.76 -14.89
C LEU A 403 -18.28 -1.51 -15.60
N ALA A 404 -18.25 -2.84 -15.54
CA ALA A 404 -19.42 -3.63 -15.90
C ALA A 404 -20.44 -3.56 -14.76
N THR A 405 -21.74 -3.41 -15.09
CA THR A 405 -22.83 -3.28 -14.11
C THR A 405 -23.84 -4.40 -14.27
N PHE A 406 -24.27 -4.99 -13.16
CA PHE A 406 -25.22 -6.09 -13.09
C PHE A 406 -26.31 -5.80 -12.06
N ASP A 407 -27.53 -6.28 -12.30
CA ASP A 407 -28.63 -6.22 -11.34
C ASP A 407 -28.53 -7.33 -10.28
N ASP A 408 -29.50 -7.38 -9.37
CA ASP A 408 -29.56 -8.40 -8.31
C ASP A 408 -29.78 -9.81 -8.86
N GLU A 409 -30.36 -9.93 -10.06
CA GLU A 409 -30.56 -11.18 -10.80
C GLU A 409 -29.34 -11.58 -11.64
N GLY A 410 -28.24 -10.82 -11.59
CA GLY A 410 -27.01 -11.09 -12.33
C GLY A 410 -27.09 -10.79 -13.83
N ARG A 411 -28.12 -10.08 -14.28
CA ARG A 411 -28.25 -9.62 -15.67
C ARG A 411 -27.44 -8.35 -15.84
N ARG A 412 -26.78 -8.22 -16.98
CA ARG A 412 -26.01 -7.02 -17.30
C ARG A 412 -26.98 -5.85 -17.48
N VAL A 413 -26.78 -4.81 -16.68
CA VAL A 413 -27.47 -3.53 -16.84
C VAL A 413 -26.68 -2.75 -17.87
N ASP A 414 -27.08 -2.86 -19.12
CA ASP A 414 -26.50 -2.05 -20.19
C ASP A 414 -26.92 -0.59 -19.98
N VAL A 415 -26.11 0.16 -19.23
CA VAL A 415 -26.17 1.61 -19.26
C VAL A 415 -25.59 2.02 -20.61
N LEU A 416 -26.51 2.16 -21.56
CA LEU A 416 -26.30 2.59 -22.92
C LEU A 416 -25.81 4.06 -22.96
N ASP A 417 -24.57 4.32 -22.61
CA ASP A 417 -23.84 5.39 -23.31
C ASP A 417 -23.49 4.81 -24.68
N LYS A 418 -24.45 4.92 -25.61
CA LYS A 418 -24.26 4.59 -27.04
C LYS A 418 -22.94 5.21 -27.47
N TRP A 419 -21.96 4.42 -27.90
CA TRP A 419 -21.31 4.50 -29.22
C TRP A 419 -20.39 3.28 -29.42
N VAL A 420 -20.79 2.44 -30.40
CA VAL A 420 -20.04 1.39 -31.12
C VAL A 420 -19.31 0.35 -30.29
N LEU A 421 -20.04 -0.70 -29.89
CA LEU A 421 -19.44 -2.01 -29.62
C LEU A 421 -19.67 -2.91 -30.84
N GLY A 422 -18.60 -3.54 -31.32
CA GLY A 422 -18.66 -4.76 -32.12
C GLY A 422 -19.34 -5.90 -31.35
N PRO A 423 -19.58 -7.06 -31.99
CA PRO A 423 -20.64 -7.97 -31.58
C PRO A 423 -20.30 -8.68 -30.25
N PHE A 424 -20.74 -8.08 -29.14
CA PHE A 424 -21.00 -8.77 -27.88
C PHE A 424 -22.40 -9.39 -27.98
N SER A 425 -22.54 -10.45 -28.76
CA SER A 425 -23.70 -11.32 -28.69
C SER A 425 -23.18 -12.75 -28.57
N GLU A 426 -22.99 -13.18 -27.32
CA GLU A 426 -23.03 -14.58 -26.83
C GLU A 426 -22.21 -14.68 -25.53
N MET A 427 -22.79 -14.20 -24.43
CA MET A 427 -22.42 -14.67 -23.10
C MET A 427 -23.70 -15.07 -22.37
N SER A 428 -23.84 -16.37 -22.08
CA SER A 428 -24.92 -16.90 -21.25
C SER A 428 -24.60 -16.67 -19.76
N PRO A 429 -25.62 -16.50 -18.90
CA PRO A 429 -25.46 -16.09 -17.51
C PRO A 429 -24.94 -17.27 -16.67
N LEU A 430 -23.75 -17.12 -16.10
CA LEU A 430 -23.28 -17.98 -15.01
C LEU A 430 -23.28 -17.17 -13.73
N THR A 431 -24.16 -17.58 -12.83
CA THR A 431 -24.03 -17.64 -11.38
C THR A 431 -23.01 -16.67 -10.79
N LEU A 432 -23.52 -15.58 -10.21
CA LEU A 432 -22.79 -14.78 -9.21
C LEU A 432 -21.96 -15.72 -8.34
N PHE A 433 -20.68 -15.39 -8.15
CA PHE A 433 -19.67 -16.19 -7.47
C PHE A 433 -20.15 -16.80 -6.13
N HIS A 434 -20.81 -17.96 -6.19
CA HIS A 434 -20.92 -18.95 -5.14
C HIS A 434 -21.52 -20.25 -5.71
N LEU A 435 -20.63 -21.25 -5.86
CA LEU A 435 -20.76 -22.69 -5.54
C LEU A 435 -20.00 -23.55 -6.56
N GLU A 436 -18.91 -24.14 -6.07
CA GLU A 436 -18.26 -25.41 -6.46
C GLU A 436 -18.02 -25.75 -7.95
N SER A 437 -16.71 -25.82 -8.29
CA SER A 437 -16.10 -26.68 -9.33
C SER A 437 -16.18 -26.20 -10.80
N PRO A 438 -15.45 -26.82 -11.77
CA PRO A 438 -14.23 -26.24 -12.35
C PRO A 438 -14.36 -26.01 -13.86
N LEU A 439 -14.39 -24.76 -14.33
CA LEU A 439 -14.36 -24.44 -15.76
C LEU A 439 -13.51 -23.19 -16.02
N SER A 440 -12.19 -23.38 -16.14
CA SER A 440 -11.20 -22.31 -16.28
C SER A 440 -10.82 -21.95 -17.74
N VAL A 441 -11.61 -22.31 -18.76
CA VAL A 441 -11.09 -22.32 -20.15
C VAL A 441 -11.83 -21.40 -21.14
N ALA A 442 -12.91 -20.70 -20.80
CA ALA A 442 -13.77 -20.06 -21.83
C ALA A 442 -13.93 -18.52 -21.78
N ARG A 443 -13.16 -17.75 -21.00
CA ARG A 443 -13.48 -16.32 -20.74
C ARG A 443 -12.42 -15.30 -21.13
N CYS A 444 -11.64 -15.60 -22.16
CA CYS A 444 -10.56 -14.69 -22.56
C CYS A 444 -10.49 -14.45 -24.08
N GLY A 445 -11.56 -14.73 -24.82
CA GLY A 445 -11.70 -14.23 -26.19
C GLY A 445 -12.07 -12.75 -26.16
N LEU A 446 -11.08 -11.85 -26.16
CA LEU A 446 -11.10 -10.43 -26.57
C LEU A 446 -9.81 -9.75 -26.07
N CYS A 447 -8.68 -10.14 -26.65
CA CYS A 447 -7.45 -9.36 -26.77
C CYS A 447 -6.94 -9.54 -28.19
#